data_AF-A0A3R8L8G8-F1
#
_entry.id   AF-A0A3R8L8G8-F1
#
_cell.length_a   1.000
_cell.length_b   1.000
_cell.length_c   1.000
_cell.angle_alpha   90.00
_cell.angle_beta   90.00
_cell.angle_gamma   90.00
#
_symmetry.space_group_name_H-M   'P 1'
#
loop_
_entity.id
_entity.type
_entity.pdbx_description
1 polymer ?
#
loop_
_entity_poly.entity_id
_entity_poly.type
_entity_poly.pdbx_seq_one_letter_code
_entity_poly.pdbx_strand_id
1 'polypeptide(L)' 'MAADVQEVTGQKVEVSYVDQGYTGENAEQSAQAHNIKLHVVKPPQTKRGVVLLPRRWVLERSFGLAARFRSLARYYK' A
#
# COMPACT_ATOMS: atom_id res chain seq x y z
N MET A 1 -2.23 -7.18 9.30
CA MET A 1 -1.12 -6.63 8.49
C MET A 1 -0.27 -5.65 9.31
N ALA A 2 -0.77 -4.47 9.69
CA ALA A 2 0.05 -3.53 10.48
C ALA A 2 0.33 -4.04 11.90
N ALA A 3 -0.61 -4.70 12.57
CA ALA A 3 -0.38 -5.33 13.86
C ALA A 3 0.67 -6.46 13.79
N ASP A 4 0.59 -7.31 12.76
CA ASP A 4 1.52 -8.42 12.51
C ASP A 4 2.96 -7.93 12.27
N VAL A 5 3.15 -6.86 11.48
CA VAL A 5 4.48 -6.24 11.30
C VAL A 5 5.00 -5.68 12.62
N GLN A 6 4.16 -5.05 13.43
CA GLN A 6 4.56 -4.50 14.73
C GLN A 6 4.93 -5.60 15.73
N GLU A 7 4.22 -6.74 15.69
CA GLU A 7 4.52 -7.91 16.52
C GLU A 7 5.87 -8.53 16.13
N VAL A 8 6.12 -8.72 14.84
CA VAL A 8 7.37 -9.34 14.34
C VAL A 8 8.58 -8.42 14.53
N THR A 9 8.41 -7.12 14.35
CA THR A 9 9.52 -6.16 14.45
C THR A 9 9.72 -5.59 15.85
N GLY A 10 8.70 -5.67 16.72
CA GLY A 10 8.65 -4.94 17.99
C GLY A 10 8.61 -3.42 17.82
N GLN A 11 8.50 -2.91 16.59
CA GLN A 11 8.54 -1.49 16.26
C GLN A 11 7.17 -1.02 15.79
N LYS A 12 6.80 0.21 16.17
CA LYS A 12 5.55 0.83 15.72
C LYS A 12 5.65 1.27 14.26
N VAL A 13 4.65 0.94 13.46
CA VAL A 13 4.52 1.49 12.10
C VAL A 13 3.92 2.89 12.22
N GLU A 14 4.57 3.92 11.69
CA GLU A 14 4.09 5.31 11.77
C GLU A 14 3.51 5.81 10.45
N VAL A 15 3.99 5.29 9.31
CA VAL A 15 3.60 5.74 7.97
C VAL A 15 3.34 4.53 7.08
N SER A 16 2.22 4.54 6.36
CA SER A 16 1.88 3.51 5.37
C SER A 16 1.63 4.14 4.01
N TYR A 17 2.25 3.59 2.96
CA TYR A 17 2.01 3.98 1.57
C TYR A 17 1.06 2.99 0.91
N VAL A 18 0.00 3.50 0.31
CA VAL A 18 -0.99 2.67 -0.38
C VAL A 18 -1.29 3.24 -1.76
N ASP A 19 -1.67 2.38 -2.71
CA ASP A 19 -2.18 2.84 -3.99
C ASP A 19 -3.67 3.23 -3.89
N GLN A 20 -4.19 3.83 -4.95
CA GLN A 20 -5.57 4.31 -5.01
C GLN A 20 -6.64 3.23 -4.78
N GLY A 21 -6.33 1.94 -4.99
CA GLY A 21 -7.26 0.83 -4.74
C GLY A 21 -7.54 0.56 -3.27
N TYR A 22 -6.74 1.15 -2.37
CA TYR A 22 -6.88 1.01 -0.92
C TYR A 22 -7.37 2.30 -0.24
N THR A 23 -8.08 3.18 -0.96
CA THR A 23 -8.70 4.40 -0.42
C THR A 23 -10.07 4.16 0.21
N GLY A 24 -10.39 2.94 0.63
CA GLY A 24 -11.67 2.62 1.25
C GLY A 24 -11.73 3.07 2.70
N GLU A 25 -12.94 3.36 3.20
CA GLU A 25 -13.20 3.79 4.58
C GLU A 25 -12.55 2.85 5.63
N ASN A 26 -12.55 1.54 5.36
CA ASN A 26 -11.90 0.53 6.20
C ASN A 26 -10.38 0.72 6.34
N ALA A 27 -9.70 1.16 5.27
CA ALA A 27 -8.25 1.38 5.30
C ALA A 27 -7.89 2.62 6.12
N GLU A 28 -8.69 3.68 5.99
CA GLU A 28 -8.53 4.90 6.79
C GLU A 28 -8.85 4.65 8.27
N GLN A 29 -9.95 3.97 8.58
CA GLN A 29 -10.31 3.62 9.95
C GLN A 29 -9.27 2.70 10.61
N SER A 30 -8.76 1.70 9.88
CA SER A 30 -7.70 0.82 10.41
C SER A 30 -6.39 1.57 10.65
N ALA A 31 -6.01 2.48 9.76
CA ALA A 31 -4.83 3.32 9.94
C ALA A 31 -4.98 4.24 11.17
N GLN A 32 -6.15 4.86 11.35
CA GLN A 32 -6.44 5.69 12.53
C GLN A 32 -6.39 4.89 13.84
N ALA A 33 -6.98 3.69 13.86
CA ALA A 33 -6.96 2.81 15.03
C ALA A 33 -5.53 2.46 15.49
N HIS A 34 -4.60 2.33 14.54
CA HIS A 34 -3.19 2.06 14.83
C HIS A 34 -2.31 3.31 14.89
N ASN A 35 -2.88 4.52 14.80
CA ASN A 35 -2.15 5.80 14.73
C ASN A 35 -1.11 5.83 13.59
N ILE A 36 -1.46 5.24 12.45
CA ILE A 36 -0.63 5.16 11.25
C ILE A 36 -1.06 6.24 10.27
N LYS A 37 -0.11 7.01 9.75
CA LYS A 37 -0.39 7.99 8.70
C LYS A 37 -0.50 7.30 7.34
N LEU A 38 -1.69 7.30 6.76
CA LEU A 38 -1.94 6.75 5.43
C LEU A 38 -1.56 7.76 4.34
N HIS A 39 -0.65 7.38 3.45
CA HIS A 39 -0.26 8.15 2.27
C HIS A 39 -0.72 7.44 1.00
N VAL A 40 -1.80 7.95 0.41
CA VAL A 40 -2.34 7.45 -0.85
C VAL A 40 -1.54 8.01 -2.02
N VAL A 41 -0.92 7.13 -2.81
CA VAL A 41 -0.17 7.50 -4.01
C VAL A 41 -1.09 7.37 -5.23
N LYS A 42 -1.70 8.49 -5.63
CA LYS A 42 -2.61 8.55 -6.78
C LYS A 42 -1.85 8.67 -8.11
N PRO A 43 -2.21 7.89 -9.16
CA PRO A 43 -1.75 8.18 -10.50
C PRO A 43 -2.38 9.49 -11.02
N PRO A 44 -1.68 10.25 -11.89
CA PRO A 44 -2.31 11.35 -12.62
C PRO A 44 -3.40 10.81 -13.56
N GLN A 45 -4.56 11.49 -13.58
CA GLN A 45 -5.76 11.09 -14.34
C GLN A 45 -5.54 11.07 -15.86
N THR A 46 -4.65 11.92 -16.38
CA THR A 46 -4.32 11.98 -17.80
C THR A 46 -2.89 11.53 -18.01
N LYS A 47 -2.69 10.33 -18.54
CA LYS A 47 -1.38 9.85 -18.98
C LYS A 47 -1.41 9.55 -20.48
N ARG A 48 -0.59 10.26 -21.26
CA ARG A 48 -0.05 9.76 -22.54
C ARG A 48 1.38 9.30 -22.24
N GLY A 49 1.58 7.99 -22.08
CA GLY A 49 2.88 7.39 -21.78
C GLY A 49 3.16 7.08 -20.31
N VAL A 50 4.40 6.65 -20.02
CA VAL A 50 4.83 6.17 -18.69
C VAL A 50 5.33 7.36 -17.85
N VAL A 51 4.56 7.73 -16.81
CA VAL A 51 4.99 8.72 -15.81
C VAL A 51 5.62 7.99 -14.63
N LEU A 52 6.89 8.27 -14.36
CA LEU A 52 7.62 7.79 -13.18
C LEU A 52 7.16 8.56 -11.94
N LEU A 53 6.51 7.86 -11.01
CA LEU A 53 6.25 8.38 -9.66
C LEU A 53 7.22 7.70 -8.69
N PRO A 54 8.22 8.41 -8.12
CA PRO A 54 9.28 7.81 -7.31
C PRO A 54 8.75 6.95 -6.14
N ARG A 55 7.64 7.39 -5.52
CA ARG A 55 7.00 6.68 -4.40
C ARG A 55 6.11 5.51 -4.84
N ARG A 56 5.65 5.53 -6.08
CA ARG A 56 4.81 4.47 -6.67
C ARG A 56 5.63 3.29 -7.17
N TRP A 57 6.85 3.56 -7.65
CA TRP A 57 7.78 2.51 -8.08
C TRP A 57 7.99 1.44 -7.00
N VAL A 58 8.08 1.85 -5.73
CA VAL A 58 8.22 0.93 -4.60
C VAL A 58 7.00 0.01 -4.48
N LEU A 59 5.78 0.57 -4.57
CA LEU A 59 4.55 -0.22 -4.57
C LEU A 59 4.52 -1.18 -5.76
N GLU A 60 4.77 -0.70 -6.97
CA GLU A 60 4.73 -1.50 -8.20
C GLU A 60 5.76 -2.64 -8.20
N ARG A 61 6.98 -2.39 -7.69
CA ARG A 61 8.03 -3.41 -7.59
C ARG A 61 7.71 -4.47 -6.53
N SER A 62 7.16 -4.06 -5.39
CA SER A 62 6.70 -4.98 -4.35
C SER A 62 5.54 -5.85 -4.84
N PHE A 63 4.56 -5.26 -5.53
CA PHE A 63 3.45 -5.99 -6.15
C PHE A 63 3.95 -6.92 -7.26
N GLY A 64 4.92 -6.50 -8.08
CA GLY A 64 5.54 -7.35 -9.10
C GLY A 64 6.23 -8.57 -8.50
N LEU A 65 6.93 -8.40 -7.37
CA LEU A 65 7.54 -9.51 -6.63
C LEU A 65 6.47 -10.45 -6.04
N ALA A 66 5.46 -9.89 -5.38
CA ALA A 66 4.37 -10.66 -4.77
C ALA A 66 3.53 -11.43 -5.81
N ALA A 67 3.31 -10.84 -6.99
CA ALA A 67 2.64 -11.48 -8.12
C ALA A 67 3.49 -12.60 -8.72
N ARG A 68 4.81 -12.37 -8.88
CA ARG A 68 5.76 -13.38 -9.39
C ARG A 68 5.79 -14.64 -8.51
N PHE A 69 5.75 -14.47 -7.18
CA PHE A 69 5.69 -15.61 -6.26
C PHE A 69 4.27 -16.12 -5.98
N ARG A 70 3.25 -15.61 -6.71
CA ARG A 70 1.81 -15.91 -6.54
C ARG A 70 1.30 -15.69 -5.11
N SER A 71 2.07 -15.00 -4.26
CA SER A 71 1.74 -14.74 -2.86
C SER A 71 0.54 -13.80 -2.69
N LEU A 72 0.20 -13.05 -3.74
CA LEU A 72 -0.93 -12.11 -3.75
C LEU A 72 -2.16 -12.57 -4.57
N ALA A 73 -2.22 -13.83 -5.02
CA ALA A 73 -3.26 -14.30 -5.94
C ALA A 73 -4.68 -14.44 -5.32
N ARG A 74 -4.96 -13.81 -4.16
CA ARG A 74 -6.21 -13.96 -3.42
C ARG A 74 -7.06 -12.68 -3.47
N TYR A 75 -8.08 -12.74 -4.34
CA TYR A 75 -9.35 -12.01 -4.46
C TYR A 75 -9.50 -10.61 -3.81
N TYR A 76 -9.77 -9.63 -4.68
CA TYR A 76 -10.67 -8.52 -4.37
C TYR A 76 -12.10 -8.95 -4.71
N LYS A 77 -13.05 -8.69 -3.81
CA LYS A 77 -14.49 -8.73 -4.09
C LYS A 77 -15.01 -7.29 -4.04
#